data_AF-A0A9N7NT61-F1
#
_entry.id   AF-A0A9N7NT61-F1
#
_cell.length_a   1.000
_cell.length_b   1.000
_cell.length_c   1.000
_cell.angle_alpha   90.00
_cell.angle_beta   90.00
_cell.angle_gamma   90.00
#
_symmetry.space_group_name_H-M   'P 1'
#
loop_
_entity.id
_entity.type
_entity.pdbx_description
1 polymer ?
#
loop_
_entity_poly.entity_id
_entity_poly.type
_entity_poly.pdbx_seq_one_letter_code
_entity_poly.pdbx_strand_id
1 'polypeptide(L)'
;MFSDEALFRHCLLSLFLITPPTVVSLLLLSAPYGRHRRPGWGPTLPPPLAWFLMESPTVWLTLLLFPHGRNRRDARALALISPFLLHYVHRTLWVSCPNYLGEIVEWLGWAVMTWSWAGLGFFVYTCANLVPRAEQNHRWYLEKFGEDYPSNRKAVIPFVY
;
A
#
# COMPACT_ATOMS: atom_id res chain seq x y z
N MET A 1 -5.32 21.76 22.73
CA MET A 1 -5.70 20.45 22.13
C MET A 1 -5.91 20.70 20.65
N PHE A 2 -5.28 19.95 19.75
CA PHE A 2 -5.56 20.08 18.31
C PHE A 2 -7.03 19.73 18.05
N SER A 3 -7.70 20.46 17.17
CA SER A 3 -9.02 20.03 16.69
C SER A 3 -8.86 18.80 15.81
N ASP A 4 -9.87 17.91 15.80
CA ASP A 4 -9.88 16.71 14.95
C ASP A 4 -9.69 17.06 13.47
N GLU A 5 -10.26 18.19 13.04
CA GLU A 5 -10.09 18.70 11.70
C GLU A 5 -8.64 19.13 11.40
N ALA A 6 -7.99 19.82 12.34
CA ALA A 6 -6.59 20.16 12.20
C ALA A 6 -5.75 18.88 12.13
N LEU A 7 -5.97 17.92 13.03
CA LEU A 7 -5.25 16.65 13.03
C LEU A 7 -5.39 15.93 11.67
N PHE A 8 -6.61 15.79 11.16
CA PHE A 8 -6.88 15.18 9.86
C PHE A 8 -6.13 15.88 8.72
N ARG A 9 -6.15 17.22 8.67
CA ARG A 9 -5.44 18.00 7.65
C ARG A 9 -3.92 17.80 7.73
N HIS A 10 -3.35 17.73 8.93
CA HIS A 10 -1.91 17.47 9.09
C HIS A 10 -1.54 16.05 8.67
N CYS A 11 -2.33 15.04 9.03
CA CYS A 11 -2.13 13.65 8.57
C CYS A 11 -2.17 13.57 7.04
N LEU A 12 -3.17 14.23 6.43
CA LEU A 12 -3.33 14.26 4.98
C LEU A 12 -2.16 14.97 4.28
N LEU A 13 -1.74 16.12 4.80
CA LEU A 13 -0.59 16.84 4.26
C LEU A 13 0.68 16.01 4.36
N SER A 14 0.93 15.37 5.50
CA SER A 14 2.07 14.48 5.70
C SER A 14 2.09 13.32 4.71
N LEU A 15 0.92 12.74 4.38
CA LEU A 15 0.80 11.69 3.36
C LEU A 15 1.24 12.17 1.97
N PHE A 16 0.82 13.37 1.57
CA PHE A 16 1.26 13.95 0.30
C PHE A 16 2.75 14.32 0.32
N LEU A 17 3.25 14.87 1.43
CA LEU A 17 4.64 15.30 1.55
C LEU A 17 5.64 14.12 1.60
N ILE A 18 5.26 12.98 2.18
CA ILE A 18 6.14 11.79 2.22
C ILE A 18 6.22 11.09 0.86
N THR A 19 5.24 11.31 -0.02
CA THR A 19 5.14 10.62 -1.31
C THR A 19 6.36 10.87 -2.23
N PRO A 20 6.77 12.12 -2.55
CA PRO A 20 7.92 12.33 -3.44
C PRO A 20 9.24 11.75 -2.89
N PRO A 21 9.60 11.95 -1.59
CA PRO A 21 10.76 11.29 -1.01
C PRO A 21 10.71 9.76 -1.13
N THR A 22 9.54 9.13 -0.93
CA THR A 22 9.37 7.68 -1.10
C THR A 22 9.65 7.24 -2.53
N VAL A 23 9.11 7.94 -3.54
CA VAL A 23 9.38 7.63 -4.95
C VAL A 23 10.87 7.75 -5.25
N VAL A 24 11.49 8.88 -4.91
CA VAL A 24 12.92 9.12 -5.16
C VAL A 24 13.77 8.02 -4.49
N SER A 25 13.45 7.69 -3.23
CA SER A 25 14.16 6.64 -2.50
C SER A 25 14.02 5.28 -3.19
N LEU A 26 12.81 4.91 -3.63
CA LEU A 26 12.56 3.63 -4.29
C LEU A 26 13.04 3.57 -5.73
N LEU A 27 13.27 4.70 -6.41
CA LEU A 27 13.94 4.70 -7.71
C LEU A 27 15.45 4.43 -7.56
N LEU A 28 16.04 4.85 -6.44
CA LEU A 28 17.48 4.73 -6.19
C LEU A 28 17.86 3.47 -5.40
N LEU A 29 16.98 2.99 -4.53
CA LEU A 29 17.26 1.93 -3.58
C LEU A 29 16.15 0.88 -3.58
N SER A 30 16.53 -0.38 -3.76
CA SER A 30 15.62 -1.50 -3.56
C SER A 30 15.36 -1.71 -2.08
N ALA A 31 14.09 -1.72 -1.69
CA ALA A 31 13.68 -1.89 -0.32
C ALA A 31 14.11 -3.27 0.21
N PRO A 32 14.75 -3.35 1.38
CA PRO A 32 15.59 -4.48 1.79
C PRO A 32 14.82 -5.65 2.40
N TYR A 33 13.71 -6.07 1.80
CA TYR A 33 12.88 -7.17 2.29
C TYR A 33 12.44 -8.10 1.15
N GLY A 34 12.01 -9.31 1.52
CA GLY A 34 11.72 -10.38 0.56
C GLY A 34 12.96 -10.77 -0.23
N ARG A 35 12.86 -10.76 -1.57
CA ARG A 35 13.95 -11.15 -2.48
C ARG A 35 15.13 -10.19 -2.53
N HIS A 36 14.95 -8.94 -2.08
CA HIS A 36 15.98 -7.89 -2.08
C HIS A 36 16.66 -7.73 -0.71
N ARG A 37 16.50 -8.72 0.18
CA ARG A 37 17.09 -8.73 1.52
C ARG A 37 18.62 -8.74 1.43
N ARG A 38 19.27 -7.81 2.13
CA ARG A 38 20.74 -7.68 2.22
C ARG A 38 21.19 -7.23 3.62
N PRO A 39 22.42 -7.55 4.07
CA PRO A 39 22.94 -7.07 5.36
C PRO A 39 23.10 -5.54 5.37
N GLY A 40 23.24 -4.95 6.57
CA GLY A 40 23.47 -3.51 6.77
C GLY A 40 22.22 -2.66 7.07
N TRP A 41 21.04 -3.28 7.18
CA TRP A 41 19.77 -2.58 7.46
C TRP A 41 19.28 -2.72 8.92
N GLY A 42 20.17 -3.11 9.84
CA GLY A 42 19.86 -3.21 11.26
C GLY A 42 19.23 -4.55 11.69
N PRO A 43 18.55 -4.59 12.85
CA PRO A 43 17.99 -5.82 13.40
C PRO A 43 16.85 -6.36 12.54
N THR A 44 16.70 -7.68 12.50
CA THR A 44 15.69 -8.35 11.66
C THR A 44 14.60 -8.98 12.51
N LEU A 45 13.37 -8.95 12.01
CA LEU A 45 12.21 -9.63 12.60
C LEU A 45 11.75 -10.80 11.71
N PRO A 46 11.09 -11.83 12.27
CA PRO A 46 10.42 -12.85 11.49
C PRO A 46 9.38 -12.22 10.55
N PRO A 47 9.35 -12.58 9.25
CA PRO A 47 8.45 -11.93 8.28
C PRO A 47 6.97 -11.91 8.68
N PRO A 48 6.35 -13.00 9.20
CA PRO A 48 4.94 -12.96 9.59
C PRO A 48 4.67 -11.93 10.70
N LEU A 49 5.57 -11.82 11.67
CA LEU A 49 5.44 -10.87 12.77
C LEU A 49 5.61 -9.43 12.28
N ALA A 50 6.59 -9.18 11.41
CA ALA A 50 6.79 -7.86 10.83
C ALA A 50 5.55 -7.40 10.03
N TRP A 51 5.01 -8.27 9.17
CA TRP A 51 3.79 -7.98 8.41
C TRP A 51 2.59 -7.72 9.30
N PHE A 52 2.35 -8.56 10.31
CA PHE A 52 1.28 -8.35 11.27
C PHE A 52 1.39 -7.00 11.99
N LEU A 53 2.58 -6.66 12.49
CA LEU A 53 2.80 -5.39 13.21
C LEU A 53 2.66 -4.15 12.31
N MET A 54 3.03 -4.25 11.04
CA MET A 54 2.93 -3.14 10.09
C MET A 54 1.50 -2.92 9.58
N GLU A 55 0.72 -3.99 9.37
CA GLU A 55 -0.60 -3.91 8.73
C GLU A 55 -1.76 -3.82 9.75
N SER A 56 -1.63 -4.45 10.92
CA SER A 56 -2.69 -4.49 11.93
C SER A 56 -3.11 -3.13 12.52
N PRO A 57 -2.25 -2.10 12.67
CA PRO A 57 -2.68 -0.80 13.16
C PRO A 57 -3.82 -0.21 12.33
N THR A 58 -3.81 -0.42 11.01
CA THR A 58 -4.86 0.08 10.12
C THR A 58 -6.22 -0.57 10.43
N VAL A 59 -6.24 -1.88 10.71
CA VAL A 59 -7.46 -2.60 11.12
C VAL A 59 -7.94 -2.09 12.48
N TRP A 60 -7.07 -2.06 13.48
CA TRP A 60 -7.45 -1.67 14.84
C TRP A 60 -7.91 -0.23 14.92
N LEU A 61 -7.18 0.71 14.31
CA LEU A 61 -7.57 2.12 14.28
C LEU A 61 -8.91 2.31 13.59
N THR A 62 -9.16 1.60 12.49
CA THR A 62 -10.45 1.67 11.79
C THR A 62 -11.60 1.17 12.66
N LEU A 63 -11.41 0.02 13.32
CA LEU A 63 -12.42 -0.56 14.22
C LEU A 63 -12.66 0.32 15.46
N LEU A 64 -11.66 1.06 15.93
CA LEU A 64 -11.77 1.97 17.07
C LEU A 64 -12.41 3.31 16.68
N LEU A 65 -12.06 3.88 15.52
CA LEU A 65 -12.49 5.21 15.09
C LEU A 65 -13.87 5.20 14.43
N PHE A 66 -14.16 4.22 13.57
CA PHE A 66 -15.40 4.18 12.79
C PHE A 66 -16.69 4.23 13.65
N PRO A 67 -16.79 3.51 14.80
CA PRO A 67 -17.96 3.57 15.68
C PRO A 67 -18.22 4.95 16.31
N HIS A 68 -17.24 5.85 16.32
CA HIS A 68 -17.38 7.22 16.81
C HIS A 68 -17.75 8.22 15.71
N GLY A 69 -17.81 7.77 14.45
CA GLY A 69 -18.18 8.59 13.31
C GLY A 69 -19.66 8.99 13.31
N ARG A 70 -19.94 10.23 12.88
CA ARG A 70 -21.31 10.76 12.74
C ARG A 70 -22.19 9.90 11.83
N ASN A 71 -21.58 9.28 10.81
CA ASN A 71 -22.27 8.48 9.79
C ASN A 71 -22.13 6.96 10.00
N ARG A 72 -21.76 6.49 11.20
CA ARG A 72 -21.49 5.06 11.47
C ARG A 72 -22.64 4.09 11.16
N ARG A 73 -23.88 4.58 11.08
CA ARG A 73 -25.10 3.81 10.76
C ARG A 73 -25.60 4.04 9.33
N ASP A 74 -24.96 4.91 8.57
CA ASP A 74 -25.32 5.15 7.17
C ASP A 74 -24.93 3.94 6.33
N ALA A 75 -25.87 3.43 5.53
CA ALA A 75 -25.65 2.31 4.63
C ALA A 75 -24.51 2.59 3.65
N ARG A 76 -24.32 3.84 3.24
CA ARG A 76 -23.21 4.25 2.35
C ARG A 76 -21.86 4.11 3.05
N ALA A 77 -21.75 4.59 4.28
CA ALA A 77 -20.53 4.49 5.08
C ALA A 77 -20.18 3.02 5.39
N LEU A 78 -21.19 2.19 5.67
CA LEU A 78 -21.02 0.77 5.89
C LEU A 78 -20.58 0.05 4.60
N ALA A 79 -21.22 0.35 3.46
CA ALA A 79 -20.83 -0.21 2.17
C ALA A 79 -19.39 0.14 1.77
N LEU A 80 -18.91 1.34 2.13
CA LEU A 80 -17.52 1.74 1.93
C LEU A 80 -16.58 1.01 2.91
N ILE A 81 -16.89 0.94 4.20
CA ILE A 81 -15.94 0.36 5.16
C ILE A 81 -15.77 -1.16 5.02
N SER A 82 -16.79 -1.86 4.50
CA SER A 82 -16.77 -3.33 4.30
C SER A 82 -15.63 -3.84 3.41
N PRO A 83 -15.46 -3.39 2.15
CA PRO A 83 -14.34 -3.83 1.31
C PRO A 83 -12.98 -3.44 1.90
N PHE A 84 -12.88 -2.28 2.55
CA PHE A 84 -11.65 -1.84 3.22
C PHE A 84 -11.24 -2.80 4.35
N LEU A 85 -12.18 -3.17 5.23
CA LEU A 85 -11.92 -4.12 6.30
C LEU A 85 -11.64 -5.53 5.75
N LEU A 86 -12.38 -5.95 4.73
CA LEU A 86 -12.15 -7.23 4.07
C LEU A 86 -10.73 -7.32 3.50
N HIS A 87 -10.29 -6.28 2.78
CA HIS A 87 -8.93 -6.16 2.25
C HIS A 87 -7.89 -6.31 3.37
N TYR A 88 -7.99 -5.49 4.43
CA TYR A 88 -6.97 -5.45 5.46
C TYR A 88 -6.96 -6.67 6.38
N VAL A 89 -8.11 -7.30 6.63
CA VAL A 89 -8.19 -8.57 7.36
C VAL A 89 -7.56 -9.69 6.53
N HIS A 90 -7.88 -9.76 5.24
CA HIS A 90 -7.27 -10.73 4.32
C HIS A 90 -5.75 -10.54 4.20
N ARG A 91 -5.30 -9.29 4.05
CA ARG A 91 -3.88 -8.89 3.96
C ARG A 91 -3.10 -9.17 5.25
N THR A 92 -3.72 -8.99 6.41
CA THR A 92 -3.08 -9.20 7.71
C THR A 92 -2.96 -10.69 8.09
N LEU A 93 -3.91 -11.52 7.66
CA LEU A 93 -4.05 -12.89 8.19
C LEU A 93 -3.81 -14.02 7.17
N TRP A 94 -3.92 -13.79 5.85
CA TRP A 94 -4.07 -14.92 4.89
C TRP A 94 -3.11 -14.92 3.69
N VAL A 95 -2.57 -13.79 3.20
CA VAL A 95 -1.86 -13.77 1.90
C VAL A 95 -0.51 -13.06 1.94
N SER A 96 0.50 -13.68 1.32
CA SER A 96 1.89 -13.16 1.26
C SER A 96 2.27 -12.48 -0.07
N CYS A 97 1.55 -12.71 -1.18
CA CYS A 97 1.62 -12.08 -2.54
C CYS A 97 0.60 -12.83 -3.43
N PRO A 98 -0.11 -12.26 -4.44
CA PRO A 98 0.18 -11.14 -5.35
C PRO A 98 -0.91 -10.02 -5.22
N ASN A 99 -0.97 -8.85 -5.85
CA ASN A 99 -0.71 -8.43 -7.23
C ASN A 99 -0.63 -6.89 -7.17
N TYR A 100 0.53 -6.28 -7.49
CA TYR A 100 0.67 -4.82 -7.42
C TYR A 100 -0.35 -4.08 -8.27
N LEU A 101 -0.70 -4.62 -9.45
CA LEU A 101 -1.77 -4.10 -10.28
C LEU A 101 -3.14 -4.20 -9.60
N GLY A 102 -3.43 -5.32 -8.93
CA GLY A 102 -4.67 -5.52 -8.21
C GLY A 102 -4.83 -4.52 -7.07
N GLU A 103 -3.77 -4.29 -6.30
CA GLU A 103 -3.76 -3.26 -5.24
C GLU A 103 -3.94 -1.85 -5.84
N ILE A 104 -3.26 -1.50 -6.93
CA ILE A 104 -3.44 -0.19 -7.59
C ILE A 104 -4.89 0.00 -8.05
N VAL A 105 -5.50 -1.01 -8.69
CA VAL A 105 -6.90 -0.95 -9.15
C VAL A 105 -7.87 -0.85 -7.98
N GLU A 106 -7.63 -1.59 -6.90
CA GLU A 106 -8.44 -1.55 -5.69
C GLU A 106 -8.42 -0.16 -5.04
N TRP A 107 -7.23 0.43 -4.88
CA TRP A 107 -7.09 1.76 -4.29
C TRP A 107 -7.59 2.88 -5.22
N LEU A 108 -7.52 2.68 -6.54
CA LEU A 108 -8.17 3.58 -7.50
C LEU A 108 -9.70 3.55 -7.32
N GLY A 109 -10.28 2.36 -7.23
CA GLY A 109 -11.70 2.17 -6.93
C GLY A 109 -12.08 2.86 -5.62
N TRP A 110 -11.26 2.71 -4.57
CA TRP A 110 -11.45 3.39 -3.29
C TRP A 110 -11.44 4.91 -3.40
N ALA A 111 -10.47 5.48 -4.13
CA ALA A 111 -10.37 6.92 -4.34
C ALA A 111 -11.60 7.48 -5.06
N VAL A 112 -12.09 6.77 -6.10
CA VAL A 112 -13.30 7.14 -6.84
C VAL A 112 -14.55 7.01 -5.98
N MET A 113 -14.72 5.91 -5.25
CA MET A 113 -15.90 5.65 -4.42
C MET A 113 -16.02 6.61 -3.23
N THR A 114 -14.91 6.94 -2.58
CA THR A 114 -14.91 7.88 -1.44
C THR A 114 -14.93 9.34 -1.87
N TRP A 115 -14.51 9.62 -3.11
CA TRP A 115 -14.38 10.96 -3.68
C TRP A 115 -13.74 11.96 -2.71
N SER A 116 -12.63 11.53 -2.08
CA SER A 116 -12.00 12.24 -0.98
C SER A 116 -10.52 12.46 -1.23
N TRP A 117 -9.98 13.58 -0.72
CA TRP A 117 -8.55 13.85 -0.76
C TRP A 117 -7.72 12.78 -0.05
N ALA A 118 -8.26 12.17 1.01
CA ALA A 118 -7.61 11.06 1.69
C ALA A 118 -7.55 9.80 0.82
N GLY A 119 -8.63 9.45 0.13
CA GLY A 119 -8.66 8.33 -0.81
C GLY A 119 -7.69 8.55 -1.98
N LEU A 120 -7.67 9.76 -2.55
CA LEU A 120 -6.72 10.12 -3.61
C LEU A 120 -5.27 10.07 -3.12
N GLY A 121 -4.97 10.67 -1.96
CA GLY A 121 -3.62 10.67 -1.40
C GLY A 121 -3.12 9.25 -1.14
N PHE A 122 -3.98 8.37 -0.65
CA PHE A 122 -3.62 6.98 -0.42
C PHE A 122 -3.38 6.22 -1.73
N PHE A 123 -4.23 6.40 -2.75
CA PHE A 123 -4.00 5.83 -4.08
C PHE A 123 -2.66 6.27 -4.69
N VAL A 124 -2.35 7.57 -4.63
CA VAL A 124 -1.09 8.11 -5.14
C VAL A 124 0.10 7.53 -4.37
N TYR A 125 0.00 7.43 -3.04
CA TYR A 125 1.06 6.83 -2.21
C TYR A 125 1.25 5.34 -2.50
N THR A 126 0.18 4.58 -2.72
CA THR A 126 0.25 3.18 -3.16
C THR A 126 1.00 3.08 -4.49
N CYS A 127 0.65 3.88 -5.48
CA CYS A 127 1.34 3.89 -6.78
C CYS A 127 2.83 4.20 -6.60
N ALA A 128 3.15 5.22 -5.79
CA ALA A 128 4.52 5.60 -5.46
C ALA A 128 5.36 4.47 -4.84
N ASN A 129 4.74 3.57 -4.07
CA ASN A 129 5.42 2.43 -3.46
C ASN A 129 5.50 1.22 -4.40
N LEU A 130 4.40 0.90 -5.07
CA LEU A 130 4.26 -0.36 -5.79
C LEU A 130 4.89 -0.32 -7.18
N VAL A 131 4.81 0.83 -7.88
CA VAL A 131 5.32 0.93 -9.26
C VAL A 131 6.84 0.77 -9.34
N PRO A 132 7.67 1.52 -8.58
CA PRO A 132 9.12 1.33 -8.63
C PRO A 132 9.54 -0.07 -8.14
N ARG A 133 8.81 -0.61 -7.16
CA ARG A 133 9.09 -1.93 -6.62
C ARG A 133 8.80 -3.05 -7.61
N ALA A 134 7.73 -2.92 -8.39
CA ALA A 134 7.41 -3.85 -9.45
C ALA A 134 8.49 -3.86 -10.54
N GLU A 135 8.99 -2.68 -10.91
CA GLU A 135 10.09 -2.55 -11.86
C GLU A 135 11.37 -3.24 -11.35
N GLN A 136 11.76 -2.99 -10.10
CA GLN A 136 12.92 -3.67 -9.49
C GLN A 136 12.74 -5.20 -9.46
N ASN A 137 11.54 -5.69 -9.18
CA ASN A 137 11.26 -7.12 -9.20
C ASN A 137 11.35 -7.69 -10.62
N HIS A 138 10.85 -6.96 -11.62
CA HIS A 138 10.93 -7.35 -13.02
C HIS A 138 12.38 -7.40 -13.51
N ARG A 139 13.20 -6.39 -13.19
CA ARG A 139 14.65 -6.38 -13.48
C ARG A 139 15.37 -7.57 -12.83
N TRP A 140 15.09 -7.84 -11.55
CA TRP A 140 15.65 -9.00 -10.86
C TRP A 140 15.27 -10.33 -11.52
N TYR A 141 14.05 -10.45 -12.08
CA TYR A 141 13.65 -11.64 -12.81
C TYR A 141 14.43 -11.81 -14.12
N LEU A 142 14.60 -10.72 -14.89
CA LEU A 142 15.39 -10.73 -16.12
C LEU A 142 16.85 -11.08 -15.85
N GLU A 143 17.46 -10.50 -14.81
CA GLU A 143 18.84 -10.77 -14.42
C GLU A 143 19.04 -12.22 -13.93
N LYS A 144 18.10 -12.74 -13.14
CA LYS A 144 18.23 -14.06 -12.52
C LYS A 144 17.97 -15.21 -13.49
N PHE A 145 17.00 -15.05 -14.39
CA PHE A 145 16.51 -16.13 -15.24
C PHE A 145 16.87 -15.95 -16.72
N GLY A 146 17.37 -14.78 -17.13
CA GLY A 146 17.87 -14.55 -18.49
C GLY A 146 16.85 -14.96 -19.56
N GLU A 147 17.27 -15.86 -20.45
CA GLU A 147 16.46 -16.37 -21.57
C GLU A 147 15.29 -17.25 -21.15
N ASP A 148 15.31 -17.84 -19.95
CA ASP A 148 14.21 -18.64 -19.41
C ASP A 148 13.02 -17.77 -18.96
N TYR A 149 13.22 -16.45 -18.83
CA TYR A 149 12.16 -15.52 -18.48
C TYR A 149 11.49 -14.94 -19.73
N PRO A 150 10.14 -15.00 -19.83
CA PRO A 150 9.45 -14.45 -20.99
C PRO A 150 9.67 -12.93 -21.13
N SER A 151 10.41 -12.53 -22.16
CA SER A 151 10.76 -11.13 -22.45
C SER A 151 9.57 -10.24 -22.82
N ASN A 152 8.42 -10.84 -23.14
CA ASN A 152 7.17 -10.13 -23.42
C ASN A 152 6.42 -9.67 -22.16
N ARG A 153 6.83 -10.12 -20.97
CA ARG A 153 6.20 -9.70 -19.71
C ARG A 153 6.58 -8.26 -19.36
N LYS A 154 5.63 -7.56 -18.78
CA LYS A 154 5.72 -6.15 -18.35
C LYS A 154 5.72 -6.08 -16.81
N ALA A 155 6.22 -4.98 -16.25
CA ALA A 155 6.49 -4.85 -14.82
C ALA A 155 5.22 -4.67 -13.98
N VAL A 156 4.23 -3.89 -14.44
CA VAL A 156 3.02 -3.50 -13.70
C VAL A 156 1.75 -3.60 -14.55
N ILE A 157 1.72 -2.89 -15.67
CA ILE A 157 0.55 -2.75 -16.55
C ILE A 157 0.73 -3.70 -17.75
N PRO A 158 -0.18 -4.68 -17.92
CA PRO A 158 -0.14 -5.59 -19.05
C PRO A 158 -0.05 -4.82 -20.37
N PHE A 159 0.87 -5.23 -21.24
CA PHE A 159 1.08 -4.65 -22.58
C PHE A 159 1.58 -3.20 -22.64
N VAL A 160 1.72 -2.48 -21.50
CA VAL A 160 2.16 -1.08 -21.46
C VAL A 160 3.47 -0.90 -20.70
N TYR A 161 3.51 -1.29 -19.43
CA TYR A 161 4.63 -0.98 -18.52
C TYR A 161 4.99 -2.13 -17.60
#